data_AF-A0A7V2JKM1-F1
#
_entry.id   AF-A0A7V2JKM1-F1
#
_cell.length_a   1.000
_cell.length_b   1.000
_cell.length_c   1.000
_cell.angle_alpha   90.00
_cell.angle_beta   90.00
_cell.angle_gamma   90.00
#
_symmetry.space_group_name_H-M   'P 1'
#
loop_
_entity.id
_entity.type
_entity.pdbx_description
1 polymer ?
#
loop_
_entity_poly.entity_id
_entity_poly.type
_entity_poly.pdbx_seq_one_letter_code
_entity_poly.pdbx_strand_id
1 'polypeptide(L)'
;MSSSRIFIFGATGYAGRSICNYLLKHTECGLIVSSRELEKALDLADKLNEDADNKRVVGVELSRLETDELARVFTSIDVFIQAGPALDAISLLILAKAVIAAGAHWVDLQLPSSQH
;
A
#
# COMPACT_ATOMS: atom_id res chain seq x y z
N MET A 1 -22.05 5.21 1.75
CA MET A 1 -21.14 4.26 2.40
C MET A 1 -19.73 4.79 2.25
N SER A 2 -18.95 4.86 3.33
CA SER A 2 -17.55 5.28 3.24
C SER A 2 -16.75 4.13 2.61
N SER A 3 -16.20 4.32 1.42
CA SER A 3 -15.31 3.32 0.80
C SER A 3 -13.93 3.49 1.43
N SER A 4 -13.58 2.60 2.35
CA SER A 4 -12.26 2.62 2.99
C SER A 4 -11.16 2.54 1.94
N ARG A 5 -10.04 3.23 2.16
CA ARG A 5 -8.91 3.27 1.24
C ARG A 5 -7.66 2.69 1.89
N ILE A 6 -7.14 1.64 1.27
CA ILE A 6 -6.04 0.84 1.82
C ILE A 6 -4.79 1.04 0.96
N PHE A 7 -3.71 1.46 1.59
CA PHE A 7 -2.39 1.55 0.96
C PHE A 7 -1.63 0.25 1.14
N ILE A 8 -1.09 -0.30 0.05
CA ILE A 8 -0.31 -1.54 0.06
C ILE A 8 1.15 -1.24 -0.31
N PHE A 9 2.04 -1.31 0.68
CA PHE A 9 3.49 -1.28 0.48
C PHE A 9 3.99 -2.67 0.06
N GLY A 10 4.77 -2.74 -1.02
CA GLY A 10 5.21 -4.02 -1.59
C GLY A 10 4.11 -4.76 -2.38
N ALA A 11 3.18 -4.01 -2.97
CA ALA A 11 2.02 -4.56 -3.68
C ALA A 11 2.39 -5.48 -4.86
N THR A 12 3.55 -5.27 -5.50
CA THR A 12 4.01 -6.08 -6.64
C THR A 12 4.55 -7.45 -6.24
N GLY A 13 4.79 -7.70 -4.95
CA GLY A 13 5.24 -8.99 -4.43
C GLY A 13 4.12 -10.01 -4.28
N TYR A 14 4.46 -11.26 -3.97
CA TYR A 14 3.48 -12.35 -3.86
C TYR A 14 2.41 -12.09 -2.79
N ALA A 15 2.82 -11.68 -1.58
CA ALA A 15 1.92 -11.38 -0.48
C ALA A 15 1.03 -10.17 -0.82
N GLY A 16 1.64 -9.07 -1.29
CA GLY A 16 0.93 -7.86 -1.70
C GLY A 16 -0.14 -8.14 -2.76
N ARG A 17 0.19 -8.87 -3.82
CA ARG A 17 -0.78 -9.26 -4.87
C ARG A 17 -1.91 -10.12 -4.33
N SER A 18 -1.60 -11.10 -3.47
CA SER A 18 -2.60 -11.97 -2.86
C SER A 18 -3.59 -11.18 -2.00
N ILE A 19 -3.10 -10.21 -1.24
CA ILE A 19 -3.92 -9.31 -0.42
C ILE A 19 -4.79 -8.40 -1.29
N CYS A 20 -4.22 -7.80 -2.33
CA CYS A 20 -5.00 -6.96 -3.25
C CYS A 20 -6.17 -7.74 -3.85
N ASN A 21 -5.91 -8.94 -4.38
CA ASN A 21 -6.95 -9.81 -4.95
C ASN A 21 -8.02 -10.19 -3.92
N TYR A 22 -7.60 -10.56 -2.70
CA TYR A 22 -8.53 -10.94 -1.65
C TYR A 22 -9.43 -9.76 -1.24
N LEU A 23 -8.84 -8.58 -1.04
CA LEU A 23 -9.58 -7.36 -0.67
C LEU A 23 -10.56 -6.95 -1.78
N LEU A 24 -10.14 -6.96 -3.05
CA LEU A 24 -11.01 -6.60 -4.17
C LEU A 24 -12.20 -7.55 -4.32
N LYS A 25 -11.98 -8.85 -4.06
CA LYS A 25 -13.00 -9.88 -4.17
C LYS A 25 -14.03 -9.86 -3.04
N HIS A 26 -13.60 -9.47 -1.84
CA HIS A 26 -14.41 -9.62 -0.62
C HIS A 26 -14.84 -8.30 0.01
N THR A 27 -14.44 -7.16 -0.54
CA THR A 27 -14.76 -5.83 0.02
C THR A 27 -14.91 -4.76 -1.07
N GLU A 28 -15.56 -3.65 -0.70
CA GLU A 28 -15.74 -2.45 -1.54
C GLU A 28 -14.67 -1.38 -1.32
N CYS A 29 -13.52 -1.74 -0.73
CA CYS A 29 -12.45 -0.78 -0.46
C CYS A 29 -11.77 -0.28 -1.75
N GLY A 30 -11.23 0.93 -1.71
CA GLY A 30 -10.27 1.41 -2.70
C GLY A 30 -8.85 0.97 -2.33
N LEU A 31 -8.04 0.61 -3.33
CA LEU A 31 -6.65 0.24 -3.11
C LEU A 31 -5.70 1.26 -3.71
N ILE A 32 -4.65 1.59 -2.98
CA ILE A 32 -3.47 2.29 -3.49
C ILE A 32 -2.33 1.27 -3.49
N VAL A 33 -1.87 0.86 -4.67
CA VAL A 33 -0.76 -0.09 -4.81
C VAL A 33 0.53 0.67 -5.09
N SER A 34 1.59 0.34 -4.35
CA SER A 34 2.87 1.03 -4.49
C SER A 34 3.99 0.14 -5.04
N SER A 35 4.90 0.78 -5.77
CA SER A 35 6.13 0.19 -6.30
C SER A 35 7.24 1.26 -6.31
N ARG A 36 8.51 0.84 -6.35
CA ARG A 36 9.65 1.74 -6.60
C ARG A 36 9.71 2.24 -8.04
N GLU A 37 8.97 1.61 -8.94
CA GLU A 37 8.88 1.98 -10.35
C GLU A 37 7.42 2.26 -10.66
N LEU A 38 7.10 3.48 -11.10
CA LEU A 38 5.74 3.92 -11.35
C LEU A 38 5.00 2.99 -12.33
N GLU A 39 5.65 2.63 -13.43
CA GLU A 39 5.10 1.75 -14.47
C GLU A 39 4.60 0.43 -13.87
N LYS A 40 5.38 -0.20 -13.00
CA LYS A 40 4.98 -1.44 -12.32
C LYS A 40 3.78 -1.27 -11.39
N ALA A 41 3.63 -0.11 -10.77
CA ALA A 41 2.46 0.18 -9.93
C ALA A 41 1.20 0.37 -10.80
N LEU A 42 1.33 1.08 -11.92
CA LEU A 42 0.25 1.33 -12.86
C LEU A 42 -0.21 0.03 -13.54
N ASP A 43 0.72 -0.75 -14.08
CA ASP A 43 0.42 -2.05 -14.70
C ASP A 43 -0.31 -3.00 -13.74
N LEU A 44 0.09 -3.01 -12.46
CA LEU A 44 -0.58 -3.79 -11.45
C LEU A 44 -2.00 -3.27 -11.16
N ALA A 45 -2.17 -1.95 -11.06
CA ALA A 45 -3.47 -1.34 -10.83
C ALA A 45 -4.44 -1.62 -11.97
N ASP A 46 -4.00 -1.46 -13.22
CA ASP A 46 -4.80 -1.72 -14.41
C ASP A 46 -5.22 -3.19 -14.46
N LYS A 47 -4.28 -4.11 -14.26
CA LYS A 47 -4.59 -5.54 -14.21
C LYS A 47 -5.59 -5.89 -13.12
N LEU A 48 -5.43 -5.36 -11.91
CA LEU A 48 -6.35 -5.63 -10.80
C LEU A 48 -7.75 -5.06 -11.04
N ASN A 49 -7.82 -3.89 -11.67
CA ASN A 49 -9.08 -3.27 -12.07
C ASN A 49 -9.79 -4.08 -13.16
N GLU A 50 -9.06 -4.56 -14.16
CA GLU A 50 -9.57 -5.46 -15.20
C GLU A 50 -10.08 -6.79 -14.61
N ASP A 51 -9.26 -7.46 -13.80
CA ASP A 51 -9.59 -8.76 -13.19
C ASP A 51 -10.82 -8.68 -12.27
N ALA A 52 -11.05 -7.52 -11.64
CA ALA A 52 -12.14 -7.29 -10.70
C ALA A 52 -13.34 -6.53 -11.30
N ASP A 53 -13.32 -6.26 -12.62
CA ASP A 53 -14.32 -5.48 -13.37
C ASP A 53 -14.73 -4.18 -12.65
N ASN A 54 -13.74 -3.45 -12.14
CA ASN A 54 -13.97 -2.19 -11.42
C ASN A 54 -12.79 -1.22 -11.58
N LYS A 55 -12.91 -0.01 -11.01
CA LYS A 55 -11.87 1.04 -11.09
C LYS A 55 -11.44 1.55 -9.72
N ARG A 56 -11.29 0.64 -8.75
CA ARG A 56 -11.03 0.97 -7.34
C ARG A 56 -9.54 0.96 -6.99
N VAL A 57 -8.66 0.55 -7.90
CA VAL A 57 -7.21 0.48 -7.67
C VAL A 57 -6.50 1.62 -8.39
N VAL A 58 -5.56 2.25 -7.72
CA VAL A 58 -4.63 3.23 -8.32
C VAL A 58 -3.19 2.86 -7.99
N GLY A 59 -2.28 3.07 -8.94
CA GLY A 59 -0.85 2.84 -8.77
C GLY A 59 -0.13 4.12 -8.36
N VAL A 60 0.82 4.01 -7.42
CA VAL A 60 1.70 5.10 -7.00
C VAL A 60 3.16 4.66 -6.97
N GLU A 61 4.05 5.58 -7.33
CA GLU A 61 5.48 5.39 -7.12
C GLU A 61 5.83 5.73 -5.67
N LEU A 62 6.71 4.91 -5.09
CA LEU A 62 7.26 5.11 -3.75
C LEU A 62 8.78 4.92 -3.78
N SER A 63 9.43 5.49 -4.78
CA SER A 63 10.90 5.51 -4.91
C SER A 63 11.53 6.55 -4.01
N ARG A 64 10.80 7.63 -3.72
CA ARG A 64 11.25 8.75 -2.90
C ARG A 64 10.27 8.95 -1.75
N LEU A 65 10.71 8.64 -0.53
CA LEU A 65 9.95 8.88 0.69
C LEU A 65 10.01 10.36 1.08
N GLU A 66 9.65 11.24 0.14
CA GLU A 66 9.60 12.68 0.37
C GLU A 66 8.30 13.03 1.09
N THR A 67 8.41 13.81 2.16
CA THR A 67 7.32 14.07 3.10
C THR A 67 6.08 14.69 2.45
N ASP A 68 6.24 15.55 1.45
CA ASP A 68 5.12 16.25 0.81
C ASP A 68 4.32 15.34 -0.12
N GLU A 69 4.99 14.42 -0.79
CA GLU A 69 4.35 13.44 -1.68
C GLU A 69 3.63 12.37 -0.87
N LEU A 70 4.29 11.88 0.18
CA LEU A 70 3.67 10.97 1.16
C LEU A 70 2.44 11.60 1.80
N ALA A 71 2.53 12.86 2.25
CA ALA A 71 1.39 13.55 2.85
C ALA A 71 0.19 13.55 1.89
N ARG A 72 0.38 13.92 0.61
CA ARG A 72 -0.69 13.92 -0.40
C ARG A 72 -1.32 12.53 -0.56
N VAL A 73 -0.51 11.50 -0.75
CA VAL A 73 -1.01 10.13 -0.95
C VAL A 73 -1.71 9.59 0.30
N PHE A 74 -1.25 9.98 1.49
CA PHE A 74 -1.73 9.45 2.75
C PHE A 74 -2.92 10.24 3.33
N THR A 75 -3.25 11.42 2.78
CA THR A 75 -4.37 12.29 3.24
C THR A 75 -5.72 11.57 3.35
N SER A 76 -5.90 10.41 2.70
CA SER A 76 -7.18 9.71 2.62
C SER A 76 -7.10 8.20 2.81
N ILE A 77 -6.02 7.69 3.41
CA ILE A 77 -5.89 6.26 3.68
C ILE A 77 -6.44 5.94 5.08
N ASP A 78 -7.13 4.82 5.22
CA ASP A 78 -7.62 4.32 6.51
C ASP A 78 -6.70 3.23 7.09
N VAL A 79 -6.00 2.53 6.20
CA VAL A 79 -5.11 1.41 6.54
C VAL A 79 -3.88 1.44 5.63
N PHE A 80 -2.71 1.29 6.23
CA PHE A 80 -1.44 1.01 5.57
C PHE A 80 -1.03 -0.43 5.84
N ILE A 81 -0.78 -1.21 4.78
CA ILE A 81 -0.31 -2.60 4.87
C ILE A 81 1.13 -2.68 4.37
N GLN A 82 2.04 -3.11 5.23
CA GLN A 82 3.41 -3.46 4.87
C GLN A 82 3.49 -4.92 4.43
N ALA A 83 3.44 -5.15 3.11
CA ALA A 83 3.58 -6.47 2.48
C ALA A 83 4.90 -6.63 1.70
N GLY A 84 5.84 -5.71 1.92
CA GLY A 84 7.17 -5.68 1.31
C GLY A 84 8.28 -6.18 2.23
N PRO A 85 9.55 -6.13 1.76
CA PRO A 85 10.72 -6.45 2.57
C PRO A 85 10.92 -5.45 3.72
N ALA A 86 11.77 -5.82 4.68
CA ALA A 86 12.08 -4.98 5.84
C ALA A 86 12.59 -3.61 5.39
N LEU A 87 12.00 -2.57 5.96
CA LEU A 87 12.43 -1.20 5.77
C LEU A 87 13.66 -0.93 6.65
N ASP A 88 14.59 -0.12 6.16
CA ASP A 88 15.59 0.47 7.04
C ASP A 88 14.94 1.43 8.05
N ALA A 89 15.65 1.77 9.12
CA ALA A 89 15.12 2.57 10.22
C ALA A 89 14.65 3.97 9.78
N ILE A 90 15.27 4.57 8.76
CA ILE A 90 14.91 5.90 8.27
C ILE A 90 13.60 5.80 7.48
N SER A 91 13.52 4.86 6.55
CA SER A 91 12.33 4.59 5.75
C SER A 91 11.13 4.25 6.62
N LEU A 92 11.32 3.40 7.64
CA LEU A 92 10.30 3.05 8.63
C LEU A 92 9.82 4.29 9.40
N LEU A 93 10.73 5.12 9.89
CA LEU A 93 10.38 6.33 10.64
C LEU A 93 9.57 7.31 9.78
N ILE A 94 9.95 7.50 8.51
CA ILE A 94 9.24 8.40 7.59
C ILE A 94 7.82 7.88 7.33
N LEU A 95 7.67 6.60 7.00
CA LEU A 95 6.37 5.99 6.74
C LEU A 95 5.48 5.96 7.99
N ALA A 96 6.04 5.63 9.16
CA ALA A 96 5.30 5.65 10.41
C ALA A 96 4.76 7.05 10.74
N LYS A 97 5.58 8.10 10.56
CA LYS A 97 5.12 9.49 10.72
C LYS A 97 3.99 9.84 9.75
N ALA A 98 4.09 9.42 8.50
CA ALA A 98 3.04 9.66 7.50
C ALA A 98 1.73 8.95 7.86
N VAL A 99 1.78 7.69 8.30
CA VAL A 99 0.59 6.93 8.73
C VAL A 99 -0.05 7.55 9.97
N ILE A 100 0.75 7.94 10.96
CA ILE A 100 0.26 8.61 12.18
C ILE A 100 -0.39 9.96 11.83
N ALA A 101 0.24 10.76 10.97
CA ALA A 101 -0.30 12.05 10.54
C ALA A 101 -1.63 11.90 9.77
N ALA A 102 -1.81 10.79 9.04
CA ALA A 102 -3.05 10.45 8.37
C ALA A 102 -4.15 9.91 9.30
N GLY A 103 -3.82 9.55 10.54
CA GLY A 103 -4.77 8.88 11.45
C GLY A 103 -5.13 7.46 11.00
N ALA A 104 -4.28 6.82 10.20
CA ALA A 104 -4.52 5.51 9.61
C ALA A 104 -3.98 4.38 10.49
N HIS A 105 -4.54 3.17 10.30
CA HIS A 105 -4.04 1.96 10.97
C HIS A 105 -2.84 1.38 10.23
N TRP A 106 -1.92 0.75 10.95
CA TRP A 106 -0.77 0.05 10.38
C TRP A 106 -0.92 -1.46 10.58
N VAL A 107 -0.74 -2.23 9.50
CA VAL A 107 -0.66 -3.69 9.53
C VAL A 107 0.68 -4.11 8.91
N ASP A 108 1.51 -4.79 9.69
CA ASP A 108 2.79 -5.33 9.23
C ASP A 108 2.68 -6.84 9.05
N LEU A 109 3.10 -7.35 7.90
CA LEU A 109 3.13 -8.78 7.62
C LEU A 109 4.50 -9.41 7.90
N GLN A 110 5.48 -8.60 8.29
CA GLN A 110 6.76 -9.14 8.71
C GLN A 110 6.59 -9.80 10.06
N LEU A 111 6.86 -11.10 10.08
CA LEU A 111 7.14 -11.79 11.32
C LEU A 111 8.48 -11.25 11.84
N PRO A 112 8.60 -10.95 13.15
CA PRO A 112 9.90 -10.66 13.72
C PRO A 112 10.84 -11.80 13.37
N SER A 113 11.96 -11.50 12.72
CA SER A 113 13.04 -12.45 12.59
C SER A 113 13.44 -12.83 14.01
N SER A 114 13.16 -14.07 14.40
CA SER A 114 13.69 -14.66 15.62
C SER A 114 15.21 -14.46 15.56
N GLN A 115 15.73 -13.57 16.39
CA GLN A 115 17.17 -13.46 16.61
C GLN A 115 17.59 -14.80 17.21
N HIS A 116 18.22 -15.64 16.39
CA HIS A 116 18.96 -16.83 16.81
C HIS A 116 20.44 -16.56 16.56
#